data_AF-A0A9P8FZL1-F1
#
_entry.id   AF-A0A9P8FZL1-F1
#
_cell.length_a   1.000
_cell.length_b   1.000
_cell.length_c   1.000
_cell.angle_alpha   90.00
_cell.angle_beta   90.00
_cell.angle_gamma   90.00
#
_symmetry.space_group_name_H-M   'P 1'
#
loop_
_entity.id
_entity.type
_entity.pdbx_description
1 polymer ?
#
loop_
_entity_poly.entity_id
_entity_poly.type
_entity_poly.pdbx_seq_one_letter_code
_entity_poly.pdbx_strand_id
1 'polypeptide(L)'
;MVKIAIAGGSSNVASEIIDVLVATGKHEMLLLSRQEASTSSAIKGTTWVQVDYQNQTQLTHALKGVHTLLSFVAEQEDPNSPIQKNLIKAAIEAGVKRFAPSEWATSGIVSWYSYKAEIRRYLQKINEEHQDLAQVVARAIDYEHPWPVVGGISGVEMSLKQMIELGEKIRGKPFKVEELPISELKDGTWKSSWTPKIDHPAVPPQKNDELSRLMVSEILRGISAGDFLCSDEWNRLLPDFEFTQAEFLTSVWEGKP
;
A
#
# COMPACT_ATOMS: atom_id res chain seq x y z
N MET A 1 0.93 19.95 15.95
CA MET A 1 1.77 20.23 14.77
C MET A 1 3.09 19.50 14.91
N VAL A 2 3.47 18.72 13.91
CA VAL A 2 4.74 17.97 13.84
C VAL A 2 5.23 17.92 12.39
N LYS A 3 6.51 17.56 12.19
CA LYS A 3 7.11 17.37 10.87
C LYS A 3 6.97 15.92 10.40
N ILE A 4 6.43 15.72 9.20
CA ILE A 4 6.22 14.41 8.57
C ILE A 4 7.12 14.32 7.35
N ALA A 5 7.95 13.29 7.28
CA ALA A 5 8.71 12.94 6.08
C ALA A 5 8.00 11.83 5.29
N ILE A 6 8.11 11.87 3.97
CA ILE A 6 7.52 10.89 3.06
C ILE A 6 8.58 10.49 2.03
N ALA A 7 9.06 9.25 2.14
CA ALA A 7 9.97 8.65 1.17
C ALA A 7 9.18 8.06 0.00
N GLY A 8 9.59 8.36 -1.24
CA GLY A 8 8.87 7.88 -2.43
C GLY A 8 7.54 8.61 -2.69
N GLY A 9 7.44 9.88 -2.27
CA GLY A 9 6.23 10.70 -2.37
C GLY A 9 5.66 10.97 -3.77
N SER A 10 6.27 10.43 -4.82
CA SER A 10 5.84 10.55 -6.23
C SER A 10 5.06 9.32 -6.74
N SER A 11 4.57 8.46 -5.85
CA SER A 11 3.71 7.32 -6.21
C SER A 11 2.24 7.66 -6.03
N ASN A 12 1.35 7.00 -6.79
CA ASN A 12 -0.10 7.27 -6.75
C ASN A 12 -0.68 7.19 -5.33
N VAL A 13 -0.30 6.16 -4.56
CA VAL A 13 -0.77 5.97 -3.17
C VAL A 13 -0.22 7.07 -2.24
N ALA A 14 1.03 7.51 -2.46
CA ALA A 14 1.58 8.62 -1.68
C ALA A 14 0.85 9.93 -1.97
N SER A 15 0.52 10.22 -3.24
CA SER A 15 -0.13 11.47 -3.65
C SER A 15 -1.45 11.70 -2.91
N GLU A 16 -2.35 10.71 -2.90
CA GLU A 16 -3.64 10.79 -2.19
C GLU A 16 -3.46 11.12 -0.69
N ILE A 17 -2.44 10.51 -0.06
CA ILE A 17 -2.15 10.69 1.37
C ILE A 17 -1.46 12.03 1.64
N ILE A 18 -0.60 12.51 0.74
CA ILE A 18 0.00 13.83 0.81
C ILE A 18 -1.08 14.91 0.72
N ASP A 19 -2.00 14.81 -0.25
CA ASP A 19 -3.04 15.81 -0.46
C ASP A 19 -4.00 15.88 0.74
N VAL A 20 -4.40 14.73 1.32
CA VAL A 20 -5.19 14.71 2.56
C VAL A 20 -4.41 15.33 3.73
N LEU A 21 -3.15 14.96 3.95
CA LEU A 21 -2.33 15.49 5.06
C LEU A 21 -2.07 17.00 4.92
N VAL A 22 -1.79 17.48 3.71
CA VAL A 22 -1.64 18.92 3.40
C VAL A 22 -2.96 19.65 3.66
N ALA A 23 -4.10 19.11 3.22
CA ALA A 23 -5.41 19.72 3.42
C ALA A 23 -5.80 19.90 4.90
N THR A 24 -5.23 19.11 5.83
CA THR A 24 -5.44 19.32 7.28
C THR A 24 -4.85 20.63 7.81
N GLY A 25 -3.79 21.16 7.18
CA GLY A 25 -3.00 22.28 7.70
C GLY A 25 -2.28 22.03 9.04
N LYS A 26 -2.31 20.80 9.59
CA LYS A 26 -1.82 20.48 10.95
C LYS A 26 -0.31 20.25 11.04
N HIS A 27 0.37 19.93 9.94
CA HIS A 27 1.71 19.35 9.92
C HIS A 27 2.65 20.03 8.90
N GLU A 28 3.96 19.93 9.14
CA GLU A 28 4.99 20.32 8.15
C GLU A 28 5.32 19.11 7.28
N MET A 29 5.16 19.22 5.96
CA MET A 29 5.33 18.09 5.02
C MET A 29 6.68 18.14 4.30
N LEU A 30 7.45 17.06 4.37
CA LEU A 30 8.76 16.88 3.73
C LEU A 30 8.74 15.67 2.80
N LEU A 31 8.97 15.87 1.49
CA LEU A 31 9.07 14.79 0.51
C LEU A 31 10.54 14.47 0.21
N LEU A 32 10.90 13.19 0.30
CA LEU A 32 12.24 12.67 -0.01
C LEU A 32 12.22 11.98 -1.39
N SER A 33 13.13 12.41 -2.28
CA SER A 33 13.16 11.97 -3.68
C SER A 33 14.58 11.66 -4.16
N ARG A 34 14.73 10.73 -5.11
CA ARG A 34 16.00 10.52 -5.85
C ARG A 34 16.29 11.63 -6.85
N GLN A 35 15.24 12.26 -7.37
CA GLN A 35 15.29 13.34 -8.35
C GLN A 35 15.08 14.69 -7.64
N GLU A 36 15.70 15.75 -8.16
CA GLU A 36 15.35 17.12 -7.80
C GLU A 36 13.86 17.40 -8.08
N ALA A 37 13.26 18.33 -7.33
CA ALA A 37 11.87 18.70 -7.51
C ALA A 37 11.67 19.47 -8.83
N SER A 38 10.94 18.90 -9.79
CA SER A 38 10.53 19.67 -10.96
C SER A 38 9.43 20.67 -10.57
N THR A 39 9.41 21.83 -11.21
CA THR A 39 8.35 22.84 -11.00
C THR A 39 6.96 22.35 -11.40
N SER A 40 6.87 21.22 -12.11
CA SER A 40 5.65 20.50 -12.46
C SER A 40 5.21 19.43 -11.45
N SER A 41 6.08 18.97 -10.53
CA SER A 41 5.79 17.92 -9.55
C SER A 41 5.74 18.41 -8.09
N ALA A 42 6.11 19.66 -7.83
CA ALA A 42 6.12 20.25 -6.50
C ALA A 42 4.70 20.44 -5.92
N ILE A 43 4.24 19.47 -5.14
CA ILE A 43 2.95 19.52 -4.42
C ILE A 43 2.97 20.71 -3.45
N LYS A 44 1.94 21.58 -3.53
CA LYS A 44 1.84 22.79 -2.69
C LYS A 44 1.75 22.41 -1.22
N GLY A 45 2.37 23.20 -0.35
CA GLY A 45 2.44 22.90 1.10
C GLY A 45 3.52 21.87 1.48
N THR A 46 4.28 21.34 0.52
CA THR A 46 5.39 20.41 0.78
C THR A 46 6.76 21.05 0.55
N THR A 47 7.74 20.66 1.36
CA THR A 47 9.17 20.91 1.12
C THR A 47 9.79 19.67 0.49
N TRP A 48 10.64 19.82 -0.52
CA TRP A 48 11.32 18.70 -1.17
C TRP A 48 12.81 18.67 -0.80
N VAL A 49 13.33 17.47 -0.53
CA VAL A 49 14.78 17.23 -0.35
C VAL A 49 15.19 16.04 -1.21
N GLN A 50 16.22 16.25 -2.03
CA GLN A 50 16.84 15.17 -2.78
C GLN A 50 17.72 14.33 -1.85
N VAL A 51 17.58 13.01 -1.92
CA VAL A 51 18.38 12.04 -1.15
C VAL A 51 18.85 10.88 -2.03
N ASP A 52 20.08 10.43 -1.82
CA ASP A 52 20.46 9.06 -2.14
C ASP A 52 20.04 8.13 -0.99
N TYR A 53 19.19 7.15 -1.29
CA TYR A 53 18.71 6.16 -0.35
C TYR A 53 19.77 5.12 0.07
N GLN A 54 20.94 5.12 -0.57
CA GLN A 54 22.11 4.36 -0.13
C GLN A 54 22.99 5.16 0.85
N ASN A 55 22.85 6.49 0.90
CA ASN A 55 23.64 7.38 1.75
C ASN A 55 22.99 7.56 3.13
N GLN A 56 23.36 6.67 4.05
CA GLN A 56 22.93 6.69 5.45
C GLN A 56 23.08 8.08 6.11
N THR A 57 24.21 8.78 5.92
CA THR A 57 24.44 10.09 6.53
C THR A 57 23.51 11.17 5.96
N GLN A 58 23.21 11.14 4.66
CA GLN A 58 22.27 12.07 4.03
C GLN A 58 20.83 11.80 4.51
N LEU A 59 20.42 10.54 4.59
CA LEU A 59 19.12 10.15 5.14
C LEU A 59 18.96 10.61 6.60
N THR A 60 19.92 10.28 7.48
CA THR A 60 19.88 10.69 8.89
C THR A 60 19.88 12.20 9.03
N HIS A 61 20.58 12.95 8.17
CA HIS A 61 20.54 14.41 8.18
C HIS A 61 19.16 14.94 7.76
N ALA A 62 18.58 14.43 6.67
CA ALA A 62 17.27 14.85 6.16
C ALA A 62 16.12 14.53 7.13
N LEU A 63 16.28 13.50 7.98
CA LEU A 63 15.30 13.09 8.98
C LEU A 63 15.44 13.80 10.33
N LYS A 64 16.40 14.71 10.52
CA LYS A 64 16.53 15.45 11.80
C LYS A 64 15.30 16.31 12.08
N GLY A 65 14.71 16.13 13.26
CA GLY A 65 13.49 16.83 13.68
C GLY A 65 12.20 16.29 13.05
N VAL A 66 12.26 15.24 12.24
CA VAL A 66 11.07 14.53 11.75
C VAL A 66 10.45 13.71 12.88
N HIS A 67 9.12 13.82 13.04
CA HIS A 67 8.36 13.03 14.00
C HIS A 67 7.89 11.70 13.41
N THR A 68 7.35 11.75 12.19
CA THR A 68 6.79 10.60 11.48
C THR A 68 7.46 10.46 10.11
N LEU A 69 7.88 9.25 9.73
CA LEU A 69 8.32 8.93 8.37
C LEU A 69 7.39 7.88 7.75
N LEU A 70 6.78 8.21 6.60
CA LEU A 70 5.99 7.28 5.79
C LEU A 70 6.81 6.85 4.56
N SER A 71 6.72 5.58 4.13
CA SER A 71 7.63 5.02 3.14
C SER A 71 6.93 4.31 1.97
N PHE A 72 6.82 5.00 0.84
CA PHE A 72 6.21 4.53 -0.40
C PHE A 72 7.24 4.08 -1.46
N VAL A 73 8.45 3.74 -1.03
CA VAL A 73 9.50 3.22 -1.91
C VAL A 73 9.12 1.85 -2.47
N ALA A 74 9.29 1.65 -3.78
CA ALA A 74 9.04 0.36 -4.44
C ALA A 74 10.37 -0.35 -4.71
N GLU A 75 10.56 -1.53 -4.11
CA GLU A 75 11.77 -2.36 -4.23
C GLU A 75 11.47 -3.69 -4.96
N GLN A 76 10.43 -3.69 -5.81
CA GLN A 76 9.90 -4.90 -6.48
C GLN A 76 10.89 -5.59 -7.44
N GLU A 77 11.90 -4.86 -7.93
CA GLU A 77 12.91 -5.37 -8.89
C GLU A 77 14.09 -6.08 -8.23
N ASP A 78 14.41 -5.77 -6.96
CA ASP A 78 15.46 -6.45 -6.18
C ASP A 78 14.97 -6.71 -4.75
N PRO A 79 14.59 -7.96 -4.42
CA PRO A 79 14.15 -8.31 -3.07
C PRO A 79 15.20 -8.17 -1.97
N ASN A 80 16.48 -7.99 -2.30
CA ASN A 80 17.56 -7.78 -1.35
C ASN A 80 17.88 -6.29 -1.12
N SER A 81 17.19 -5.40 -1.84
CA SER A 81 17.49 -3.97 -1.86
C SER A 81 17.54 -3.36 -0.45
N PRO A 82 18.50 -2.45 -0.18
CA PRO A 82 18.74 -1.94 1.16
C PRO A 82 17.93 -0.69 1.51
N ILE A 83 17.09 -0.15 0.61
CA ILE A 83 16.55 1.21 0.73
C ILE A 83 15.64 1.35 1.95
N GLN A 84 14.62 0.49 2.11
CA GLN A 84 13.77 0.52 3.30
C GLN A 84 14.54 0.18 4.58
N LYS A 85 15.51 -0.75 4.51
CA LYS A 85 16.40 -1.10 5.64
C LYS A 85 17.27 0.10 6.06
N ASN A 86 17.71 0.95 5.14
CA ASN A 86 18.47 2.17 5.42
C ASN A 86 17.58 3.30 5.96
N LEU A 87 16.36 3.46 5.42
CA LEU A 87 15.38 4.41 5.95
C LEU A 87 15.04 4.12 7.42
N ILE A 88 14.88 2.85 7.78
CA ILE A 88 14.62 2.44 9.18
C ILE A 88 15.81 2.79 10.08
N LYS A 89 17.05 2.47 9.67
CA LYS A 89 18.26 2.86 10.42
C LYS A 89 18.35 4.38 10.60
N ALA A 90 18.14 5.15 9.53
CA ALA A 90 18.22 6.60 9.55
C ALA A 90 17.10 7.25 10.39
N ALA A 91 15.89 6.68 10.40
CA ALA A 91 14.80 7.11 11.26
C ALA A 91 15.14 6.87 12.75
N ILE A 92 15.70 5.70 13.09
CA ILE A 92 16.17 5.38 14.44
C ILE A 92 17.29 6.34 14.87
N GLU A 93 18.29 6.56 14.01
CA GLU A 93 19.45 7.42 14.28
C GLU A 93 19.06 8.90 14.42
N ALA A 94 18.11 9.38 13.61
CA ALA A 94 17.56 10.73 13.71
C ALA A 94 16.54 10.91 14.86
N GLY A 95 16.15 9.83 15.55
CA GLY A 95 15.23 9.85 16.68
C GLY A 95 13.75 10.03 16.32
N VAL A 96 13.36 9.68 15.08
CA VAL A 96 11.98 9.68 14.58
C VAL A 96 11.08 8.82 15.49
N LYS A 97 9.83 9.24 15.70
CA LYS A 97 8.91 8.62 16.69
C LYS A 97 7.97 7.60 16.09
N ARG A 98 7.62 7.73 14.80
CA ARG A 98 6.68 6.86 14.08
C ARG A 98 7.23 6.56 12.68
N PHE A 99 7.22 5.29 12.29
CA PHE A 99 7.67 4.84 10.96
C PHE A 99 6.60 3.95 10.35
N ALA A 100 6.30 4.17 9.07
CA ALA A 100 5.39 3.34 8.28
C ALA A 100 6.13 2.81 7.02
N PRO A 101 6.19 1.49 6.80
CA PRO A 101 6.90 0.86 5.68
C PRO A 101 6.12 0.90 4.35
N SER A 102 6.55 0.10 3.36
CA SER A 102 5.97 0.07 2.01
C SER A 102 4.86 -0.98 1.85
N GLU A 103 4.05 -1.19 2.88
CA GLU A 103 3.19 -2.36 3.04
C GLU A 103 1.74 -2.18 2.55
N TRP A 104 1.48 -1.09 1.81
CA TRP A 104 0.21 -0.57 1.27
C TRP A 104 -0.66 -1.52 0.39
N ALA A 105 -0.67 -2.85 0.59
CA ALA A 105 -1.45 -3.82 -0.18
C ALA A 105 -1.78 -5.15 0.57
N THR A 106 -0.86 -6.13 0.62
CA THR A 106 -1.20 -7.53 1.01
C THR A 106 -0.15 -8.22 1.90
N SER A 107 -0.61 -9.24 2.63
CA SER A 107 0.17 -10.03 3.61
C SER A 107 1.30 -10.92 3.03
N GLY A 108 1.54 -10.88 1.71
CA GLY A 108 2.85 -11.26 1.14
C GLY A 108 3.04 -12.72 0.69
N ILE A 109 1.98 -13.46 0.35
CA ILE A 109 2.09 -14.79 -0.28
C ILE A 109 2.39 -14.72 -1.80
N VAL A 110 2.14 -13.58 -2.45
CA VAL A 110 2.51 -13.36 -3.87
C VAL A 110 4.03 -13.22 -3.99
N SER A 111 4.66 -13.95 -4.93
CA SER A 111 6.12 -14.15 -4.97
C SER A 111 6.97 -12.87 -5.11
N TRP A 112 6.50 -11.86 -5.85
CA TRP A 112 7.16 -10.54 -5.95
C TRP A 112 6.96 -9.64 -4.73
N TYR A 113 6.18 -10.06 -3.73
CA TYR A 113 6.12 -9.45 -2.40
C TYR A 113 6.95 -10.23 -1.35
N SER A 114 7.86 -11.11 -1.79
CA SER A 114 8.85 -11.75 -0.91
C SER A 114 9.74 -10.74 -0.17
N TYR A 115 10.10 -9.62 -0.80
CA TYR A 115 10.85 -8.52 -0.17
C TYR A 115 10.07 -7.90 1.00
N LYS A 116 8.76 -7.67 0.78
CA LYS A 116 7.82 -7.20 1.81
C LYS A 116 7.80 -8.12 3.01
N ALA A 117 7.77 -9.43 2.79
CA ALA A 117 7.82 -10.42 3.87
C ALA A 117 9.16 -10.45 4.63
N GLU A 118 10.28 -9.97 4.07
CA GLU A 118 11.53 -9.79 4.82
C GLU A 118 11.52 -8.49 5.63
N ILE A 119 11.07 -7.39 5.02
CA ILE A 119 10.84 -6.12 5.73
C ILE A 119 9.88 -6.34 6.89
N ARG A 120 8.76 -7.05 6.71
CA ARG A 120 7.84 -7.43 7.77
C ARG A 120 8.41 -8.33 8.86
N ARG A 121 9.48 -9.09 8.61
CA ARG A 121 10.18 -9.80 9.73
C ARG A 121 11.16 -8.89 10.46
N TYR A 122 11.74 -7.92 9.76
CA TYR A 122 12.56 -6.86 10.37
C TYR A 122 11.71 -5.88 11.18
N LEU A 123 10.47 -5.63 10.72
CA LEU A 123 9.48 -4.75 11.32
C LEU A 123 8.41 -5.44 12.16
N GLN A 124 8.28 -6.77 12.21
CA GLN A 124 7.54 -7.45 13.30
C GLN A 124 8.25 -7.29 14.66
N LYS A 125 9.44 -6.68 14.67
CA LYS A 125 10.10 -6.14 15.86
C LYS A 125 9.73 -4.66 16.13
N ILE A 126 8.92 -3.99 15.30
CA ILE A 126 8.72 -2.52 15.23
C ILE A 126 7.26 -2.06 14.89
N ASN A 127 6.68 -2.45 13.72
CA ASN A 127 5.24 -2.52 13.32
C ASN A 127 4.60 -1.43 12.39
N GLU A 128 3.36 -1.67 11.90
CA GLU A 128 2.83 -1.29 10.55
C GLU A 128 1.27 -1.07 10.43
N GLU A 129 0.73 -0.82 9.22
CA GLU A 129 -0.72 -0.58 8.90
C GLU A 129 -1.41 -1.75 8.12
N HIS A 130 -2.48 -1.70 7.27
CA HIS A 130 -3.13 -0.78 6.27
C HIS A 130 -4.66 -1.12 6.14
N GLN A 131 -5.62 -0.45 5.46
CA GLN A 131 -5.61 0.52 4.34
C GLN A 131 -6.70 1.69 4.27
N ASP A 132 -7.68 1.93 5.16
CA ASP A 132 -8.53 3.19 5.16
C ASP A 132 -7.75 4.46 5.62
N LEU A 133 -6.59 4.19 6.20
CA LEU A 133 -5.29 4.85 6.07
C LEU A 133 -5.19 6.33 5.65
N ALA A 134 -5.72 6.78 4.52
CA ALA A 134 -5.61 8.20 4.16
C ALA A 134 -6.19 9.09 5.28
N GLN A 135 -7.27 8.61 5.91
CA GLN A 135 -7.85 9.22 7.10
C GLN A 135 -7.41 8.51 8.40
N VAL A 136 -7.23 7.18 8.40
CA VAL A 136 -6.81 6.44 9.61
C VAL A 136 -5.35 6.72 9.99
N VAL A 137 -4.41 6.83 9.05
CA VAL A 137 -3.02 7.25 9.34
C VAL A 137 -2.95 8.73 9.70
N ALA A 138 -3.78 9.59 9.12
CA ALA A 138 -3.89 10.99 9.57
C ALA A 138 -4.38 11.07 11.04
N ARG A 139 -5.39 10.27 11.40
CA ARG A 139 -5.86 10.11 12.79
C ARG A 139 -4.80 9.42 13.68
N ALA A 140 -4.08 8.42 13.18
CA ALA A 140 -3.02 7.71 13.90
C ALA A 140 -1.80 8.60 14.17
N ILE A 141 -1.48 9.53 13.26
CA ILE A 141 -0.41 10.52 13.45
C ILE A 141 -0.70 11.41 14.66
N ASP A 142 -1.96 11.80 14.86
CA ASP A 142 -2.43 12.56 16.03
C ASP A 142 -2.75 11.68 17.26
N TYR A 143 -2.94 10.36 17.10
CA TYR A 143 -3.32 9.44 18.18
C TYR A 143 -2.27 9.41 19.30
N GLU A 144 -2.69 9.65 20.55
CA GLU A 144 -1.76 9.92 21.66
C GLU A 144 -1.05 8.67 22.21
N HIS A 145 -1.68 7.50 22.11
CA HIS A 145 -1.13 6.25 22.64
C HIS A 145 -0.17 5.57 21.65
N PRO A 146 0.65 4.59 22.10
CA PRO A 146 1.46 3.77 21.20
C PRO A 146 0.60 3.10 20.12
N TRP A 147 1.13 3.05 18.89
CA TRP A 147 0.48 2.34 17.79
C TRP A 147 0.45 0.82 18.06
N PRO A 148 -0.59 0.10 17.63
CA PRO A 148 -0.70 -1.34 17.82
C PRO A 148 0.37 -2.10 17.01
N VAL A 149 0.74 -3.28 17.50
CA VAL A 149 1.69 -4.21 16.85
C VAL A 149 1.12 -4.80 15.55
N VAL A 150 -0.20 -4.98 15.51
CA VAL A 150 -0.93 -5.25 14.27
C VAL A 150 -1.89 -4.09 14.10
N GLY A 151 -1.62 -3.23 13.12
CA GLY A 151 -2.46 -2.08 12.78
C GLY A 151 -3.42 -2.41 11.66
N GLY A 152 -4.22 -3.47 11.82
CA GLY A 152 -5.21 -3.84 10.82
C GLY A 152 -6.27 -2.76 10.63
N ILE A 153 -6.70 -2.58 9.38
CA ILE A 153 -7.79 -1.67 9.01
C ILE A 153 -8.70 -2.38 8.01
N SER A 154 -9.89 -2.78 8.45
CA SER A 154 -10.84 -3.53 7.63
C SER A 154 -12.03 -2.64 7.21
N GLY A 155 -12.15 -2.33 5.92
CA GLY A 155 -13.22 -1.48 5.39
C GLY A 155 -14.56 -2.22 5.28
N VAL A 156 -14.61 -3.20 4.37
CA VAL A 156 -15.71 -4.18 4.25
C VAL A 156 -15.13 -5.55 3.90
N GLU A 157 -15.40 -6.55 4.74
CA GLU A 157 -15.15 -7.95 4.40
C GLU A 157 -16.31 -8.50 3.55
N MET A 158 -15.99 -9.15 2.43
CA MET A 158 -16.97 -9.88 1.62
C MET A 158 -16.34 -11.04 0.86
N SER A 159 -17.12 -12.11 0.65
CA SER A 159 -16.73 -13.21 -0.23
C SER A 159 -16.76 -12.81 -1.71
N LEU A 160 -15.99 -13.51 -2.56
CA LEU A 160 -16.07 -13.37 -4.02
C LEU A 160 -17.49 -13.55 -4.55
N LYS A 161 -18.30 -14.42 -3.93
CA LYS A 161 -19.71 -14.60 -4.30
C LYS A 161 -20.52 -13.32 -4.07
N GLN A 162 -20.42 -12.70 -2.89
CA GLN A 162 -21.11 -11.44 -2.59
C GLN A 162 -20.62 -10.30 -3.50
N MET A 163 -19.33 -10.28 -3.84
CA MET A 163 -18.77 -9.32 -4.79
C MET A 163 -19.33 -9.50 -6.21
N ILE A 164 -19.53 -10.74 -6.66
CA ILE A 164 -20.21 -11.05 -7.93
C ILE A 164 -21.67 -10.61 -7.86
N GLU A 165 -22.43 -11.02 -6.84
CA GLU A 165 -23.85 -10.66 -6.66
C GLU A 165 -24.07 -9.13 -6.63
N LEU A 166 -23.17 -8.39 -5.96
CA LEU A 166 -23.17 -6.92 -5.95
C LEU A 166 -22.81 -6.34 -7.34
N GLY A 167 -21.82 -6.92 -8.02
CA GLY A 167 -21.44 -6.54 -9.38
C GLY A 167 -22.57 -6.74 -10.38
N GLU A 168 -23.21 -7.90 -10.39
CA GLU A 168 -24.36 -8.22 -11.25
C GLU A 168 -25.53 -7.26 -11.01
N LYS A 169 -25.82 -6.94 -9.74
CA LYS A 169 -26.83 -5.96 -9.33
C LYS A 169 -26.52 -4.55 -9.86
N ILE A 170 -25.28 -4.07 -9.75
CA ILE A 170 -24.88 -2.74 -10.26
C ILE A 170 -24.88 -2.69 -11.80
N ARG A 171 -24.50 -3.79 -12.45
CA ARG A 171 -24.41 -3.88 -13.92
C ARG A 171 -25.73 -4.24 -14.61
N GLY A 172 -26.75 -4.61 -13.85
CA GLY A 172 -28.07 -5.03 -14.36
C GLY A 172 -28.06 -6.33 -15.17
N LYS A 173 -27.01 -7.16 -15.05
CA LYS A 173 -26.82 -8.38 -15.85
C LYS A 173 -25.96 -9.42 -15.10
N PRO A 174 -26.22 -10.73 -15.28
CA PRO A 174 -25.33 -11.78 -14.78
C PRO A 174 -23.92 -11.71 -15.38
N PHE A 175 -22.93 -12.20 -14.63
CA PHE A 175 -21.54 -12.30 -15.04
C PHE A 175 -21.23 -13.69 -15.59
N LYS A 176 -20.28 -13.77 -16.52
CA LYS A 176 -19.68 -15.05 -16.89
C LYS A 176 -18.62 -15.42 -15.85
N VAL A 177 -18.99 -16.26 -14.89
CA VAL A 177 -18.06 -16.82 -13.89
C VAL A 177 -17.38 -18.06 -14.48
N GLU A 178 -16.06 -18.17 -14.31
CA GLU A 178 -15.27 -19.36 -14.63
C GLU A 178 -14.51 -19.79 -13.37
N GLU A 179 -14.81 -20.99 -12.86
CA GLU A 179 -14.15 -21.56 -11.68
C GLU A 179 -12.87 -22.31 -12.10
N LEU A 180 -11.77 -22.08 -11.36
CA LEU A 180 -10.46 -22.66 -11.65
C LEU A 180 -10.00 -23.59 -10.52
N PRO A 181 -9.67 -24.87 -10.78
CA PRO A 181 -9.22 -25.78 -9.73
C PRO A 181 -7.92 -25.33 -9.06
N ILE A 182 -7.87 -25.35 -7.72
CA ILE A 182 -6.70 -24.92 -6.93
C ILE A 182 -5.43 -25.72 -7.27
N SER A 183 -5.55 -26.96 -7.74
CA SER A 183 -4.44 -27.74 -8.31
C SER A 183 -3.89 -27.10 -9.58
N GLU A 184 -4.75 -26.79 -10.55
CA GLU A 184 -4.34 -26.18 -11.82
C GLU A 184 -3.79 -24.75 -11.63
N LEU A 185 -4.24 -24.03 -10.61
CA LEU A 185 -3.66 -22.73 -10.20
C LEU A 185 -2.23 -22.88 -9.67
N LYS A 186 -1.93 -23.94 -8.90
CA LYS A 186 -0.58 -24.24 -8.39
C LYS A 186 0.36 -24.73 -9.48
N ASP A 187 -0.14 -25.61 -10.35
CA ASP A 187 0.65 -26.26 -11.40
C ASP A 187 0.79 -25.37 -12.66
N GLY A 188 0.12 -24.21 -12.69
CA GLY A 188 0.14 -23.24 -13.79
C GLY A 188 -0.61 -23.69 -15.06
N THR A 189 -1.27 -24.84 -15.02
CA THR A 189 -1.92 -25.52 -16.15
C THR A 189 -3.30 -24.97 -16.49
N TRP A 190 -3.91 -24.19 -15.58
CA TRP A 190 -5.28 -23.69 -15.67
C TRP A 190 -5.61 -22.93 -16.95
N LYS A 191 -6.87 -23.01 -17.39
CA LYS A 191 -7.38 -22.30 -18.58
C LYS A 191 -8.66 -21.55 -18.26
N SER A 192 -8.78 -20.36 -18.83
CA SER A 192 -9.96 -19.51 -18.80
C SER A 192 -10.15 -18.91 -20.20
N SER A 193 -11.37 -18.54 -20.57
CA SER A 193 -11.61 -17.80 -21.83
C SER A 193 -11.06 -16.37 -21.82
N TRP A 194 -10.74 -15.84 -20.63
CA TRP A 194 -10.15 -14.51 -20.45
C TRP A 194 -9.15 -14.49 -19.29
N THR A 195 -8.20 -13.56 -19.32
CA THR A 195 -7.24 -13.33 -18.24
C THR A 195 -7.02 -11.82 -18.11
N PRO A 196 -7.21 -11.21 -16.92
CA PRO A 196 -6.89 -9.81 -16.71
C PRO A 196 -5.42 -9.56 -17.04
N LYS A 197 -5.13 -8.52 -17.81
CA LYS A 197 -3.77 -8.17 -18.21
C LYS A 197 -3.20 -7.15 -17.23
N ILE A 198 -1.99 -7.41 -16.74
CA ILE A 198 -1.17 -6.41 -16.07
C ILE A 198 -0.74 -5.39 -17.12
N ASP A 199 -1.03 -4.12 -16.86
CA ASP A 199 -0.46 -2.98 -17.55
C ASP A 199 0.21 -2.07 -16.49
N HIS A 200 1.54 -2.06 -16.47
CA HIS A 200 2.33 -1.34 -15.47
C HIS A 200 3.70 -0.96 -16.04
N PRO A 201 4.18 0.29 -15.89
CA PRO A 201 5.38 0.77 -16.58
C PRO A 201 6.69 0.00 -16.30
N ALA A 202 6.79 -0.70 -15.17
CA ALA A 202 7.96 -1.54 -14.83
C ALA A 202 7.90 -2.97 -15.41
N VAL A 203 6.81 -3.35 -16.09
CA VAL A 203 6.67 -4.69 -16.71
C VAL A 203 6.91 -4.55 -18.22
N PRO A 204 7.95 -5.20 -18.80
CA PRO A 204 8.16 -5.21 -20.23
C PRO A 204 6.97 -5.89 -20.95
N PRO A 205 6.37 -5.29 -22.00
CA PRO A 205 5.16 -5.81 -22.65
C PRO A 205 5.21 -7.29 -23.06
N GLN A 206 6.40 -7.80 -23.37
CA GLN A 206 6.64 -9.20 -23.75
C GLN A 206 6.41 -10.18 -22.59
N LYS A 207 6.45 -9.72 -21.33
CA LYS A 207 6.20 -10.51 -20.12
C LYS A 207 4.78 -10.38 -19.57
N ASN A 208 3.97 -9.45 -20.09
CA ASN A 208 2.63 -9.18 -19.54
C ASN A 208 1.79 -10.45 -19.46
N ASP A 209 1.79 -11.28 -20.50
CA ASP A 209 0.97 -12.51 -20.56
C ASP A 209 1.36 -13.57 -19.53
N GLU A 210 2.66 -13.81 -19.35
CA GLU A 210 3.20 -14.74 -18.35
C GLU A 210 2.93 -14.24 -16.93
N LEU A 211 3.28 -12.98 -16.66
CA LEU A 211 3.12 -12.38 -15.34
C LEU A 211 1.63 -12.24 -14.94
N SER A 212 0.75 -11.96 -15.90
CA SER A 212 -0.70 -11.92 -15.68
C SER A 212 -1.26 -13.29 -15.28
N ARG A 213 -0.79 -14.38 -15.89
CA ARG A 213 -1.19 -15.73 -15.49
C ARG A 213 -0.71 -16.09 -14.09
N LEU A 214 0.54 -15.74 -13.76
CA LEU A 214 1.08 -15.92 -12.41
C LEU A 214 0.30 -15.08 -11.38
N MET A 215 -0.10 -13.85 -11.72
CA MET A 215 -0.92 -13.00 -10.86
C MET A 215 -2.29 -13.60 -10.54
N VAL A 216 -2.99 -14.13 -11.55
CA VAL A 216 -4.30 -14.79 -11.34
C VAL A 216 -4.14 -16.04 -10.48
N SER A 217 -3.10 -16.85 -10.69
CA SER A 217 -2.77 -17.99 -9.81
C SER A 217 -2.61 -17.55 -8.35
N GLU A 218 -1.74 -16.58 -8.06
CA GLU A 218 -1.42 -16.24 -6.67
C GLU A 218 -2.53 -15.44 -5.98
N ILE A 219 -3.27 -14.57 -6.69
CA ILE A 219 -4.42 -13.86 -6.12
C ILE A 219 -5.54 -14.84 -5.76
N LEU A 220 -5.96 -15.73 -6.68
CA LEU A 220 -7.03 -16.69 -6.40
C LEU A 220 -6.63 -17.69 -5.31
N ARG A 221 -5.37 -18.14 -5.31
CA ARG A 221 -4.84 -18.98 -4.21
C ARG A 221 -4.86 -18.24 -2.87
N GLY A 222 -4.44 -16.97 -2.83
CA GLY A 222 -4.40 -16.20 -1.59
C GLY A 222 -5.78 -15.86 -1.04
N ILE A 223 -6.76 -15.54 -1.92
CA ILE A 223 -8.17 -15.40 -1.51
C ILE A 223 -8.68 -16.72 -0.93
N SER A 224 -8.37 -17.86 -1.56
CA SER A 224 -8.74 -19.19 -1.04
C SER A 224 -8.02 -19.59 0.26
N ALA A 225 -6.93 -18.91 0.63
CA ALA A 225 -6.20 -19.14 1.88
C ALA A 225 -6.61 -18.17 3.01
N GLY A 226 -7.30 -17.07 2.67
CA GLY A 226 -7.66 -16.00 3.61
C GLY A 226 -6.61 -14.87 3.70
N ASP A 227 -5.59 -14.85 2.83
CA ASP A 227 -4.44 -13.93 2.92
C ASP A 227 -4.80 -12.44 2.76
N PHE A 228 -6.00 -12.18 2.22
CA PHE A 228 -6.58 -10.85 2.02
C PHE A 228 -7.50 -10.40 3.16
N LEU A 229 -7.74 -11.25 4.16
CA LEU A 229 -8.44 -10.86 5.39
C LEU A 229 -7.53 -9.93 6.21
N CYS A 230 -8.03 -8.77 6.59
CA CYS A 230 -7.36 -7.81 7.44
C CYS A 230 -8.06 -7.78 8.81
N SER A 231 -7.28 -7.64 9.88
CA SER A 231 -7.81 -7.37 11.22
C SER A 231 -8.29 -5.91 11.34
N ASP A 232 -8.95 -5.60 12.45
CA ASP A 232 -9.74 -4.37 12.65
C ASP A 232 -9.23 -3.51 13.82
N GLU A 233 -7.94 -3.60 14.19
CA GLU A 233 -7.42 -2.87 15.35
C GLU A 233 -7.63 -1.35 15.25
N TRP A 234 -7.37 -0.72 14.11
CA TRP A 234 -7.63 0.71 13.96
C TRP A 234 -9.11 1.06 13.92
N ASN A 235 -9.99 0.17 13.44
CA ASN A 235 -11.43 0.36 13.55
C ASN A 235 -11.87 0.47 15.03
N ARG A 236 -11.28 -0.35 15.90
CA ARG A 236 -11.54 -0.33 17.36
C ARG A 236 -10.91 0.88 18.05
N LEU A 237 -9.78 1.39 17.56
CA LEU A 237 -9.11 2.58 18.10
C LEU A 237 -9.72 3.91 17.60
N LEU A 238 -10.47 3.89 16.50
CA LEU A 238 -11.13 5.04 15.89
C LEU A 238 -12.65 4.80 15.72
N PRO A 239 -13.39 4.57 16.82
CA PRO A 239 -14.82 4.22 16.78
C PRO A 239 -15.74 5.36 16.28
N ASP A 240 -15.20 6.56 16.06
CA ASP A 240 -15.89 7.71 15.46
C ASP A 240 -15.63 7.85 13.95
N PHE A 241 -14.85 6.94 13.35
CA PHE A 241 -14.54 6.95 11.92
C PHE A 241 -15.43 5.95 11.16
N GLU A 242 -16.29 6.47 10.29
CA GLU A 242 -17.16 5.66 9.44
C GLU A 242 -16.41 5.17 8.19
N PHE A 243 -16.14 3.86 8.15
CA PHE A 243 -15.43 3.19 7.05
C PHE A 243 -16.27 3.14 5.77
N THR A 244 -15.62 3.30 4.61
CA THR A 244 -16.33 3.36 3.31
C THR A 244 -16.99 2.02 2.98
N GLN A 245 -18.32 2.00 2.90
CA GLN A 245 -19.09 0.79 2.61
C GLN A 245 -19.14 0.46 1.11
N ALA A 246 -19.38 -0.82 0.79
CA ALA A 246 -19.19 -1.40 -0.55
C ALA A 246 -20.07 -0.77 -1.65
N GLU A 247 -21.11 -0.02 -1.29
CA GLU A 247 -21.90 0.84 -2.16
C GLU A 247 -21.02 1.79 -3.01
N PHE A 248 -19.79 2.12 -2.56
CA PHE A 248 -18.83 2.92 -3.35
C PHE A 248 -18.57 2.31 -4.74
N LEU A 249 -18.61 0.96 -4.86
CA LEU A 249 -18.42 0.24 -6.12
C LEU A 249 -19.46 0.67 -7.17
N THR A 250 -20.64 1.15 -6.77
CA THR A 250 -21.64 1.71 -7.68
C THR A 250 -21.05 2.86 -8.51
N SER A 251 -20.32 3.79 -7.89
CA SER A 251 -19.68 4.91 -8.60
C SER A 251 -18.60 4.48 -9.59
N VAL A 252 -18.00 3.31 -9.39
CA VAL A 252 -16.93 2.75 -10.24
C VAL A 252 -17.51 1.87 -11.35
N TRP A 253 -18.60 1.16 -11.07
CA TRP A 253 -19.15 0.08 -11.89
C TRP A 253 -20.48 0.41 -12.58
N GLU A 254 -21.17 1.48 -12.21
CA GLU A 254 -22.33 1.94 -12.98
C GLU A 254 -21.89 2.39 -14.40
N GLY A 255 -22.67 2.00 -15.41
CA GLY A 255 -22.52 2.46 -16.79
C GLY A 255 -21.29 2.00 -17.59
N LYS A 256 -20.28 1.35 -17.00
CA LYS A 256 -19.19 0.71 -17.78
C LYS A 256 -19.65 -0.65 -18.34
N PRO A 257 -19.01 -1.20 -19.39
CA PRO A 257 -19.29 -2.55 -19.90
C PRO A 257 -19.11 -3.66 -18.84
#